data_AF-A0A2N8TCH8-F1
#
_entry.id   AF-A0A2N8TCH8-F1
#
_cell.length_a   1.000
_cell.length_b   1.000
_cell.length_c   1.000
_cell.angle_alpha   90.00
_cell.angle_beta   90.00
_cell.angle_gamma   90.00
#
_symmetry.space_group_name_H-M   'P 1'
#
loop_
_entity.id
_entity.type
_entity.pdbx_description
1 polymer ?
#
loop_
_entity_poly.entity_id
_entity_poly.type
_entity_poly.pdbx_seq_one_letter_code
_entity_poly.pdbx_strand_id
1 'polypeptide(L)'
;MNSASGPLLAGLTATARAAAHARSPACPCGAATLADRPDGTVVRHADTVAKAHPPDTIPAELTSRLTLAAHHPDILLPPVDPTPVALHGRLVTLWPYGTPVDPGDPDAAPWEAAAAL
;
A
#
# COMPACT_ATOMS: atom_id res chain seq x y z
N MET A 1 0.01 -6.38 -20.91
CA MET A 1 -0.11 -6.04 -19.48
C MET A 1 -0.40 -4.55 -19.43
N ASN A 2 -1.54 -4.13 -18.88
CA ASN A 2 -1.90 -2.71 -18.90
C ASN A 2 -1.34 -2.04 -17.64
N SER A 3 -0.25 -1.29 -17.82
CA SER A 3 0.36 -0.46 -16.78
C SER A 3 -0.59 0.67 -16.34
N ALA A 4 -0.35 1.20 -15.14
CA ALA A 4 -1.02 2.41 -14.66
C ALA A 4 -0.82 3.57 -15.65
N SER A 5 -1.83 4.42 -15.77
CA SER A 5 -1.68 5.65 -16.52
C SER A 5 -0.66 6.58 -15.83
N GLY A 6 0.06 7.38 -16.60
CA GLY A 6 1.02 8.35 -16.07
C GLY A 6 0.43 9.27 -14.99
N PRO A 7 -0.79 9.83 -15.16
CA PRO A 7 -1.45 10.61 -14.13
C PRO A 7 -1.73 9.83 -12.84
N LEU A 8 -2.19 8.57 -12.93
CA LEU A 8 -2.41 7.74 -11.76
C LEU A 8 -1.12 7.53 -10.97
N LEU A 9 -0.02 7.20 -11.65
CA LEU A 9 1.26 6.95 -10.99
C LEU A 9 1.82 8.20 -10.32
N ALA A 10 1.73 9.35 -11.00
CA ALA A 10 2.14 10.64 -10.45
C ALA A 10 1.30 11.04 -9.23
N GLY A 11 -0.02 10.89 -9.31
CA GLY A 11 -0.94 11.13 -8.20
C GLY A 11 -0.64 10.23 -7.00
N LEU A 12 -0.44 8.93 -7.25
CA LEU A 12 -0.17 7.95 -6.20
C LEU A 12 1.16 8.25 -5.48
N THR A 13 2.18 8.67 -6.24
CA THR A 13 3.46 9.13 -5.70
C THR A 13 3.29 10.37 -4.82
N ALA A 14 2.48 11.34 -5.26
CA ALA A 14 2.20 12.53 -4.49
C ALA A 14 1.43 12.22 -3.19
N THR A 15 0.46 11.31 -3.24
CA THR A 15 -0.29 10.85 -2.05
C THR A 15 0.65 10.17 -1.05
N ALA A 16 1.51 9.26 -1.50
CA ALA A 16 2.49 8.60 -0.63
C ALA A 16 3.45 9.61 0.03
N ARG A 17 3.94 10.59 -0.75
CA ARG A 17 4.83 11.65 -0.25
C ARG A 17 4.15 12.53 0.79
N ALA A 18 2.93 12.98 0.53
CA ALA A 18 2.19 13.84 1.45
C ALA A 18 1.95 13.13 2.80
N ALA A 19 1.54 11.85 2.74
CA ALA A 19 1.33 11.05 3.94
C ALA A 19 2.63 10.78 4.72
N ALA A 20 3.76 10.51 4.03
CA ALA A 20 5.05 10.35 4.69
C ALA A 20 5.48 11.62 5.42
N HIS A 21 5.39 12.78 4.77
CA HIS A 21 5.83 14.06 5.32
C HIS A 21 4.94 14.59 6.45
N ALA A 22 3.65 14.25 6.44
CA ALA A 22 2.75 14.55 7.54
C ALA A 22 3.15 13.83 8.84
N ARG A 23 3.79 12.66 8.74
CA ARG A 23 4.25 11.86 9.89
C ARG A 23 5.69 12.19 10.29
N SER A 24 6.56 12.46 9.32
CA SER A 24 7.95 12.82 9.56
C SER A 24 8.44 13.89 8.57
N PRO A 25 8.61 15.15 9.00
CA PRO A 25 9.12 16.22 8.15
C PRO A 25 10.56 16.02 7.69
N ALA A 26 11.36 15.25 8.45
CA ALA A 26 12.77 14.96 8.16
C ALA A 26 12.96 13.69 7.30
N CYS A 27 11.93 13.32 6.53
CA CYS A 27 11.89 12.13 5.69
C CYS A 27 13.09 12.04 4.72
N PRO A 28 13.85 10.92 4.69
CA PRO A 28 14.78 10.65 3.60
C PRO A 28 13.95 10.45 2.31
N CYS A 29 13.85 11.52 1.52
CA CYS A 29 13.00 11.56 0.34
C CYS A 29 13.47 10.52 -0.69
N GLY A 30 12.70 9.46 -0.86
CA GLY A 30 12.93 8.43 -1.87
C GLY A 30 11.59 7.80 -2.25
N ALA A 31 11.32 7.74 -3.56
CA ALA A 31 10.11 7.14 -4.10
C ALA A 31 10.44 6.01 -5.07
N ALA A 32 9.67 4.93 -5.03
CA ALA A 32 9.81 3.81 -5.94
C ALA A 32 8.44 3.20 -6.25
N THR A 33 8.23 2.83 -7.52
CA THR A 33 7.10 1.98 -7.90
C THR A 33 7.48 0.55 -7.59
N LEU A 34 6.80 -0.07 -6.63
CA LEU A 34 7.07 -1.44 -6.21
C LEU A 34 6.33 -2.46 -7.07
N ALA A 35 5.14 -2.11 -7.55
CA ALA A 35 4.37 -2.93 -8.47
C ALA A 35 3.49 -2.05 -9.35
N ASP A 36 3.34 -2.45 -10.62
CA ASP A 36 2.37 -1.86 -11.53
C ASP A 36 1.72 -2.97 -12.36
N ARG A 37 0.55 -3.41 -11.91
CA ARG A 37 -0.15 -4.59 -12.44
C ARG A 37 -1.66 -4.33 -12.49
N PRO A 38 -2.42 -5.12 -13.28
CA PRO A 38 -3.88 -4.96 -13.36
C PRO A 38 -4.60 -5.10 -12.01
N ASP A 39 -4.10 -5.97 -11.13
CA ASP A 39 -4.62 -6.22 -9.78
C ASP A 39 -4.24 -5.13 -8.76
N GLY A 40 -3.39 -4.17 -9.16
CA GLY A 40 -3.07 -3.00 -8.36
C GLY A 40 -1.72 -2.36 -8.71
N THR A 41 -1.62 -1.09 -8.34
CA THR A 41 -0.37 -0.32 -8.46
C THR A 41 0.08 0.09 -7.06
N VAL A 42 1.36 -0.09 -6.77
CA VAL A 42 1.94 0.12 -5.45
C VAL A 42 3.14 1.04 -5.58
N VAL A 43 3.10 2.18 -4.90
CA VAL A 43 4.20 3.15 -4.82
C VAL A 43 4.62 3.32 -3.37
N ARG A 44 5.93 3.32 -3.14
CA ARG A 44 6.53 3.65 -1.86
C ARG A 44 7.05 5.08 -1.89
N HIS A 45 6.89 5.81 -0.79
CA HIS A 45 7.67 6.98 -0.44
C HIS A 45 8.15 6.85 1.00
N ALA A 46 9.47 6.79 1.20
CA ALA A 46 10.10 6.56 2.52
C ALA A 46 9.47 5.39 3.29
N ASP A 47 8.74 5.64 4.39
CA ASP A 47 8.10 4.64 5.25
C ASP A 47 6.60 4.43 4.93
N THR A 48 6.13 4.99 3.81
CA THR A 48 4.73 4.98 3.40
C THR A 48 4.58 4.25 2.08
N VAL A 49 3.55 3.41 1.97
CA VAL A 49 3.12 2.78 0.72
C VAL A 49 1.72 3.25 0.39
N ALA A 50 1.53 3.71 -0.85
CA ALA A 50 0.21 3.94 -1.43
C ALA A 50 -0.11 2.82 -2.43
N LYS A 51 -1.28 2.20 -2.26
CA LYS A 51 -1.78 1.14 -3.15
C LYS A 51 -3.06 1.61 -3.83
N ALA A 52 -3.04 1.69 -5.15
CA ALA A 52 -4.25 1.82 -5.96
C ALA A 52 -4.83 0.41 -6.24
N HIS A 53 -6.06 0.16 -5.78
CA HIS A 53 -6.80 -1.09 -5.99
C HIS A 53 -7.43 -1.13 -7.38
N PRO A 54 -7.84 -2.30 -7.92
CA PRO A 54 -8.51 -2.42 -9.22
C PRO A 54 -9.70 -1.46 -9.41
N PRO A 55 -10.00 -0.99 -10.64
CA PRO A 55 -11.05 0.00 -10.89
C PRO A 55 -12.46 -0.48 -10.52
N ASP A 56 -12.68 -1.80 -10.51
CA ASP A 56 -13.91 -2.49 -10.13
C ASP A 56 -13.99 -2.83 -8.64
N THR A 57 -13.04 -2.35 -7.82
CA THR A 57 -13.06 -2.60 -6.37
C THR A 57 -14.30 -2.00 -5.73
N ILE A 58 -15.07 -2.85 -5.04
CA ILE A 58 -16.28 -2.44 -4.32
C ILE A 58 -15.88 -1.66 -3.05
N PRO A 59 -16.30 -0.39 -2.89
CA PRO A 59 -15.86 0.45 -1.77
C PRO A 59 -16.21 -0.13 -0.39
N ALA A 60 -17.42 -0.68 -0.23
CA ALA A 60 -17.87 -1.25 1.03
C ALA A 60 -17.02 -2.46 1.44
N GLU A 61 -16.75 -3.37 0.51
CA GLU A 61 -15.92 -4.55 0.77
C GLU A 61 -14.46 -4.18 1.08
N LEU A 62 -13.91 -3.17 0.39
CA LEU A 62 -12.59 -2.66 0.73
C LEU A 62 -12.56 -2.06 2.14
N THR A 63 -13.55 -1.24 2.48
CA THR A 63 -13.64 -0.62 3.81
C THR A 63 -13.77 -1.67 4.90
N SER A 64 -14.61 -2.70 4.73
CA SER A 64 -14.72 -3.80 5.70
C SER A 64 -13.38 -4.51 5.95
N ARG A 65 -12.60 -4.78 4.89
CA ARG A 65 -11.28 -5.41 5.01
C ARG A 65 -10.27 -4.51 5.74
N LEU A 66 -10.28 -3.21 5.46
CA LEU A 66 -9.40 -2.24 6.12
C LEU A 66 -9.76 -2.05 7.59
N THR A 67 -11.05 -1.97 7.90
CA THR A 67 -11.57 -1.95 9.27
C THR A 67 -11.13 -3.19 10.03
N LEU A 68 -11.26 -4.39 9.43
CA LEU A 68 -10.78 -5.62 10.04
C LEU A 68 -9.27 -5.56 10.32
N ALA A 69 -8.46 -5.12 9.35
CA ALA A 69 -7.01 -4.99 9.53
C ALA A 69 -6.64 -4.00 10.66
N ALA A 70 -7.37 -2.89 10.77
CA ALA A 70 -7.16 -1.91 11.84
C ALA A 70 -7.51 -2.43 13.24
N HIS A 71 -8.49 -3.33 13.37
CA HIS A 71 -8.92 -3.91 14.65
C HIS A 71 -8.09 -5.10 15.11
N HIS A 72 -7.27 -5.68 14.24
CA HIS A 72 -6.43 -6.85 14.55
C HIS A 72 -4.95 -6.61 14.21
N PRO A 73 -4.30 -5.59 14.82
CA PRO A 73 -2.92 -5.21 14.49
C PRO A 73 -1.89 -6.31 14.80
N ASP A 74 -2.22 -7.26 15.68
CA ASP A 74 -1.34 -8.38 16.04
C ASP A 74 -1.32 -9.49 14.97
N ILE A 75 -2.25 -9.44 14.02
CA ILE A 75 -2.41 -10.45 12.95
C ILE A 75 -2.24 -9.82 11.57
N LEU A 76 -2.86 -8.66 11.36
CA LEU A 76 -2.87 -7.94 10.10
C LEU A 76 -2.12 -6.62 10.25
N LEU A 77 -1.32 -6.24 9.25
CA LEU A 77 -0.73 -4.92 9.22
C LEU A 77 -1.86 -3.87 9.17
N PRO A 78 -1.98 -2.95 10.15
CA PRO A 78 -3.01 -1.93 10.10
C PRO A 78 -2.70 -0.91 8.98
N PRO A 79 -3.71 -0.45 8.22
CA PRO A 79 -3.51 0.66 7.29
C PRO A 79 -3.25 1.96 8.08
N VAL A 80 -2.66 2.95 7.41
CA VAL A 80 -2.47 4.30 7.99
C VAL A 80 -3.82 4.95 8.30
N ASP A 81 -4.81 4.74 7.44
CA ASP A 81 -6.20 5.13 7.64
C ASP A 81 -7.09 4.03 7.02
N PRO A 82 -8.14 3.55 7.73
CA PRO A 82 -9.03 2.52 7.19
C PRO A 82 -9.97 3.03 6.09
N THR A 83 -10.01 4.34 5.81
CA THR A 83 -10.84 4.97 4.79
C THR A 83 -10.07 5.08 3.47
N PRO A 84 -10.48 4.38 2.40
CA PRO A 84 -9.89 4.56 1.09
C PRO A 84 -10.18 5.96 0.54
N VAL A 85 -9.22 6.51 -0.21
CA VAL A 85 -9.41 7.78 -0.94
C VAL A 85 -9.55 7.51 -2.44
N ALA A 86 -10.44 8.23 -3.10
CA ALA A 86 -10.58 8.14 -4.55
C ALA A 86 -9.48 8.96 -5.24
N LEU A 87 -8.80 8.36 -6.21
CA LEU A 87 -7.77 9.00 -7.02
C LEU A 87 -7.86 8.48 -8.46
N HIS A 88 -8.15 9.37 -9.42
CA HIS A 88 -8.24 9.02 -10.85
C HIS A 88 -9.14 7.80 -11.13
N GLY A 89 -10.29 7.69 -10.43
CA GLY A 89 -11.23 6.58 -10.59
C GLY A 89 -10.78 5.26 -9.95
N ARG A 90 -9.70 5.26 -9.16
CA ARG A 90 -9.23 4.11 -8.38
C ARG A 90 -9.35 4.41 -6.89
N LEU A 91 -9.63 3.40 -6.07
CA LEU A 91 -9.54 3.51 -4.62
C LEU A 91 -8.07 3.34 -4.20
N VAL A 92 -7.58 4.22 -3.33
CA VAL A 92 -6.21 4.22 -2.82
C VAL A 92 -6.22 4.01 -1.31
N THR A 93 -5.34 3.13 -0.83
CA THR A 93 -5.09 2.93 0.60
C THR A 93 -3.63 3.15 0.94
N LEU A 94 -3.37 3.55 2.18
CA LEU A 94 -2.05 3.88 2.69
C LEU A 94 -1.62 2.88 3.75
N TRP A 95 -0.36 2.47 3.71
CA TRP A 95 0.21 1.46 4.60
C TRP A 95 1.59 1.87 5.10
N PRO A 96 2.00 1.45 6.30
CA PRO A 96 3.40 1.46 6.69
C PRO A 96 4.22 0.59 5.72
N TYR A 97 5.43 1.01 5.38
CA TYR A 97 6.35 0.19 4.61
C TYR A 97 7.04 -0.84 5.53
N GLY A 98 6.77 -2.13 5.29
CA GLY A 98 7.45 -3.23 5.97
C GLY A 98 8.73 -3.69 5.24
N THR A 99 9.32 -4.78 5.72
CA THR A 99 10.42 -5.46 5.03
C THR A 99 9.85 -6.28 3.87
N PRO A 100 10.22 -5.99 2.60
CA PRO A 100 9.77 -6.81 1.48
C PRO A 100 10.33 -8.22 1.55
N VAL A 101 9.57 -9.18 1.03
CA VAL A 101 10.08 -10.51 0.69
C VAL A 101 11.03 -10.38 -0.49
N ASP A 102 12.20 -11.02 -0.41
CA ASP A 102 13.14 -11.10 -1.53
C ASP A 102 12.54 -12.00 -2.63
N PRO A 103 12.29 -11.48 -3.85
CA PRO A 103 11.78 -12.31 -4.94
C PRO A 103 12.75 -13.42 -5.39
N GLY A 104 14.05 -13.27 -5.14
CA GLY A 104 15.08 -14.26 -5.48
C GLY A 104 15.28 -15.35 -4.43
N ASP A 105 14.79 -15.11 -3.21
CA ASP A 105 14.84 -16.06 -2.09
C ASP A 105 13.57 -15.93 -1.22
N PRO A 106 12.39 -16.28 -1.76
CA PRO A 106 11.13 -16.10 -1.07
C PRO A 106 11.01 -16.98 0.18
N ASP A 107 11.72 -18.12 0.23
CA ASP A 107 11.70 -19.06 1.35
C ASP A 107 12.47 -18.54 2.57
N ALA A 108 13.34 -17.54 2.40
CA ALA A 108 14.03 -16.88 3.51
C ALA A 108 13.11 -15.99 4.37
N ALA A 109 11.91 -15.65 3.89
CA ALA A 109 10.93 -14.96 4.72
C ALA A 109 10.40 -15.89 5.84
N PRO A 110 10.08 -15.36 7.04
CA PRO A 110 9.78 -16.16 8.22
C PRO A 110 8.34 -16.72 8.21
N TRP A 111 8.00 -17.50 7.18
CA TRP A 111 6.65 -18.01 6.96
C TRP A 111 6.17 -18.93 8.08
N GLU A 112 7.00 -19.87 8.55
CA GLU A 112 6.63 -20.79 9.62
C GLU A 112 6.36 -20.05 10.94
N ALA A 113 7.16 -19.04 11.26
CA ALA A 113 6.96 -18.22 12.45
C ALA A 113 5.64 -17.44 12.38
N ALA A 114 5.25 -16.98 11.19
CA ALA A 114 3.98 -16.28 10.98
C ALA A 114 2.75 -17.22 11.01
N ALA A 115 2.92 -18.52 10.72
CA ALA A 115 1.84 -19.51 10.64
C ALA A 115 1.45 -20.15 11.99
N ALA A 116 2.02 -19.68 13.11
CA ALA A 116 1.77 -20.24 14.44
C ALA A 116 0.52 -19.67 15.16
N LEU A 117 -0.31 -18.88 14.46
CA LEU A 117 -1.50 -18.18 14.98
C LEU A 117 -2.75 -19.07 15.08
#